data_AF-A0A6M3KXY8-F1
#
_entry.id   AF-A0A6M3KXY8-F1
#
_cell.length_a   1.000
_cell.length_b   1.000
_cell.length_c   1.000
_cell.angle_alpha   90.00
_cell.angle_beta   90.00
_cell.angle_gamma   90.00
#
_symmetry.space_group_name_H-M   'P 1'
#
loop_
_entity.id
_entity.type
_entity.pdbx_description
1 polymer ?
#
loop_
_entity_poly.entity_id
_entity_poly.type
_entity_poly.pdbx_seq_one_letter_code
_entity_poly.pdbx_strand_id
1 'polypeptide(L)'
;MDIQRLRNLTTGRLHTKMEHIYQDLGVITGEDGLMTHMLPRVIKAVKPWLREKVTDLKFWDGKFDTTHIGEFNLPETTSEERKIFFERFAAMPNPLEGKPETTPLA
;
A
#
# COMPACT_ATOMS: atom_id res chain seq x y z
N MET A 1 14.68 -2.54 -0.38
CA MET A 1 13.57 -2.00 0.42
C MET A 1 13.57 -2.76 1.73
N ASP A 2 13.60 -2.04 2.85
CA ASP A 2 13.58 -2.67 4.17
C ASP A 2 12.38 -3.63 4.32
N ILE A 3 12.64 -4.83 4.84
CA ILE A 3 11.62 -5.88 4.95
C ILE A 3 10.48 -5.45 5.87
N GLN A 4 10.75 -4.74 6.97
CA GLN A 4 9.71 -4.30 7.88
C GLN A 4 8.79 -3.26 7.22
N ARG A 5 9.33 -2.41 6.34
CA ARG A 5 8.52 -1.51 5.49
C ARG A 5 7.62 -2.29 4.54
N LEU A 6 8.15 -3.28 3.81
CA LEU A 6 7.35 -4.12 2.92
C LEU A 6 6.25 -4.87 3.69
N ARG A 7 6.55 -5.34 4.90
CA ARG A 7 5.56 -5.98 5.78
C ARG A 7 4.40 -5.06 6.16
N ASN A 8 4.59 -3.74 6.22
CA ASN A 8 3.46 -2.82 6.41
C ASN A 8 2.37 -3.04 5.34
N LEU A 9 2.79 -3.22 4.09
CA LEU A 9 1.90 -3.31 2.93
C LEU A 9 1.28 -4.70 2.78
N THR A 10 2.02 -5.76 3.12
CA THR A 10 1.58 -7.14 2.90
C THR A 10 0.72 -7.69 4.03
N THR A 11 1.01 -7.32 5.30
CA THR A 11 0.26 -7.79 6.48
C THR A 11 -0.90 -6.86 6.85
N GLY A 12 -0.85 -5.59 6.44
CA GLY A 12 -1.80 -4.56 6.87
C GLY A 12 -1.61 -4.13 8.33
N ARG A 13 -0.47 -4.46 8.95
CA ARG A 13 -0.08 -4.01 10.30
C ARG A 13 1.06 -3.01 10.21
N LEU A 14 1.09 -2.05 11.12
CA LEU A 14 2.19 -1.09 11.18
C LEU A 14 3.42 -1.70 11.85
N HIS A 15 4.37 -2.19 11.06
CA HIS A 15 5.67 -2.71 11.46
C HIS A 15 6.70 -1.60 11.72
N THR A 16 6.54 -0.45 11.08
CA THR A 16 7.45 0.69 11.21
C THR A 16 6.71 2.01 11.48
N LYS A 17 6.66 2.94 10.52
CA LYS A 17 6.05 4.27 10.64
C LYS A 17 5.04 4.50 9.54
N MET A 18 4.03 5.32 9.80
CA MET A 18 3.00 5.65 8.80
C MET A 18 3.60 6.30 7.56
N GLU A 19 4.57 7.19 7.73
CA GLU A 19 5.31 7.86 6.63
C GLU A 19 5.89 6.87 5.62
N HIS A 20 6.40 5.72 6.07
CA HIS A 20 6.93 4.70 5.17
C HIS A 20 5.85 4.16 4.23
N ILE A 21 4.62 3.97 4.72
CA ILE A 21 3.51 3.51 3.87
C ILE A 21 3.23 4.50 2.74
N TYR A 22 3.22 5.81 3.03
CA TYR A 22 3.03 6.83 1.99
C TYR A 22 4.17 6.81 0.98
N GLN A 23 5.41 6.81 1.44
CA GLN A 23 6.60 6.78 0.57
C GLN A 23 6.61 5.54 -0.32
N ASP A 24 6.37 4.37 0.27
CA ASP A 24 6.45 3.09 -0.42
C ASP A 24 5.34 2.95 -1.46
N LEU A 25 4.11 3.34 -1.12
CA LEU A 25 3.01 3.35 -2.08
C LEU A 25 3.23 4.40 -3.16
N GLY A 26 3.80 5.57 -2.85
CA GLY A 26 4.16 6.57 -3.85
C GLY A 26 5.16 6.03 -4.87
N VAL A 27 6.22 5.36 -4.40
CA VAL A 27 7.20 4.70 -5.28
C VAL A 27 6.56 3.61 -6.15
N ILE A 28 5.73 2.74 -5.56
CA ILE A 28 5.07 1.63 -6.27
C ILE A 28 4.05 2.16 -7.30
N THR A 29 3.27 3.17 -6.94
CA THR A 29 2.20 3.67 -7.82
C THR A 29 2.68 4.72 -8.81
N GLY A 30 3.80 5.39 -8.52
CA GLY A 30 4.25 6.58 -9.23
C GLY A 30 3.46 7.84 -8.86
N GLU A 31 2.64 7.80 -7.81
CA GLU A 31 1.78 8.90 -7.38
C GLU A 31 2.38 9.65 -6.18
N ASP A 32 2.51 10.96 -6.31
CA ASP A 32 2.78 11.85 -5.19
C ASP A 32 1.45 12.39 -4.62
N GLY A 33 1.33 12.48 -3.29
CA GLY A 33 0.15 13.07 -2.64
C GLY A 33 -0.97 12.10 -2.25
N LEU A 34 -0.66 10.83 -2.04
CA LEU A 34 -1.63 9.87 -1.46
C LEU A 34 -2.15 10.35 -0.11
N MET A 35 -3.48 10.46 0.01
CA MET A 35 -4.14 10.85 1.26
C MET A 35 -4.49 9.62 2.11
N THR A 36 -4.55 9.77 3.43
CA THR A 36 -4.80 8.67 4.38
C THR A 36 -6.04 7.83 4.04
N HIS A 37 -7.12 8.49 3.62
CA HIS A 37 -8.38 7.83 3.25
C HIS A 37 -8.29 7.02 1.95
N MET A 38 -7.27 7.26 1.11
CA MET A 38 -7.00 6.49 -0.11
C MET A 38 -6.21 5.21 0.19
N LEU A 39 -5.34 5.22 1.21
CA LEU A 39 -4.38 4.13 1.47
C LEU A 39 -5.01 2.73 1.50
N PRO A 40 -6.17 2.48 2.15
CA PRO A 40 -6.75 1.13 2.15
C PRO A 40 -7.09 0.62 0.74
N ARG A 41 -7.57 1.51 -0.14
CA ARG A 41 -7.90 1.17 -1.53
C ARG A 41 -6.64 1.02 -2.37
N VAL A 42 -5.65 1.89 -2.18
CA VAL A 42 -4.37 1.82 -2.88
C VAL A 42 -3.65 0.50 -2.54
N ILE A 43 -3.53 0.15 -1.26
CA ILE A 43 -2.94 -1.14 -0.82
C ILE A 43 -3.68 -2.30 -1.49
N LYS A 44 -5.01 -2.27 -1.51
CA LYS A 44 -5.81 -3.32 -2.15
C LYS A 44 -5.57 -3.42 -3.67
N ALA A 45 -5.33 -2.30 -4.35
CA ALA A 45 -5.07 -2.25 -5.79
C ALA A 45 -3.70 -2.83 -6.15
N VAL A 46 -2.67 -2.55 -5.35
CA VAL A 46 -1.30 -3.05 -5.57
C VAL A 46 -1.10 -4.48 -5.05
N LYS A 47 -1.93 -4.95 -4.11
CA LYS A 47 -1.78 -6.26 -3.45
C LYS A 47 -1.62 -7.45 -4.41
N PRO A 48 -2.36 -7.56 -5.54
CA PRO A 48 -2.15 -8.67 -6.46
C PRO A 48 -0.76 -8.67 -7.10
N TRP A 49 -0.22 -7.50 -7.43
CA TRP A 49 1.14 -7.37 -7.95
C TRP A 49 2.19 -7.69 -6.88
N LEU A 50 1.99 -7.19 -5.65
CA LEU A 50 2.86 -7.57 -4.53
C LEU A 50 2.89 -9.08 -4.31
N ARG A 51 1.76 -9.79 -4.45
CA ARG A 51 1.71 -11.25 -4.33
C ARG A 51 2.47 -11.98 -5.43
N GLU A 52 2.56 -11.40 -6.62
CA GLU A 52 3.33 -11.97 -7.72
C GLU A 52 4.83 -11.80 -7.48
N LYS A 53 5.27 -10.64 -7.00
CA LYS A 53 6.70 -10.33 -6.81
C LYS A 53 7.26 -10.82 -5.47
N VAL A 54 6.44 -10.87 -4.43
CA VAL A 54 6.83 -11.25 -3.06
C VAL A 54 6.23 -12.61 -2.74
N THR A 55 6.94 -13.67 -3.09
CA THR A 55 6.46 -15.06 -2.97
C THR A 55 6.72 -15.68 -1.60
N ASP A 56 7.60 -15.10 -0.79
CA ASP A 56 7.88 -15.59 0.56
C ASP A 56 6.62 -15.46 1.45
N LEU A 57 6.16 -16.62 1.94
CA LEU A 57 4.97 -16.77 2.76
C LEU A 57 5.03 -15.97 4.06
N LYS A 58 6.24 -15.70 4.60
CA LYS A 58 6.37 -14.88 5.80
C LYS A 58 5.76 -13.50 5.61
N PHE A 59 5.81 -12.89 4.42
CA PHE A 59 5.19 -11.58 4.18
C PHE A 59 3.65 -11.61 4.27
N TRP A 60 3.03 -12.78 4.15
CA TRP A 60 1.58 -12.92 4.00
C TRP A 60 0.89 -13.59 5.18
N ASP A 61 1.60 -13.81 6.29
CA ASP A 61 1.10 -14.48 7.49
C ASP A 61 0.16 -13.61 8.35
N GLY A 62 0.07 -12.31 8.05
CA GLY A 62 -0.76 -11.36 8.78
C GLY A 62 -0.28 -11.10 10.22
N LYS A 63 0.95 -11.48 10.57
CA LYS A 63 1.50 -11.35 11.92
C LYS A 63 2.43 -10.16 12.04
N PHE A 64 2.37 -9.50 13.19
CA PHE A 64 3.42 -8.58 13.61
C PHE A 64 4.63 -9.42 14.01
N ASP A 65 5.76 -9.18 13.35
CA ASP A 65 7.00 -9.95 13.49
C ASP A 65 8.17 -9.00 13.27
N THR A 66 8.93 -8.77 14.33
CA THR A 66 10.12 -7.90 14.34
C THR A 66 11.40 -8.66 13.99
N THR A 67 11.32 -9.99 13.82
CA THR A 67 12.48 -10.85 13.53
C THR A 67 12.71 -11.07 12.05
N HIS A 68 11.70 -10.82 11.21
CA HIS A 68 11.84 -10.82 9.75
C HIS A 68 12.54 -9.53 9.30
N ILE A 69 13.87 -9.54 9.30
CA ILE A 69 14.71 -8.36 9.03
C ILE A 69 15.57 -8.54 7.78
N GLY A 70 16.07 -7.42 7.25
CA GLY A 70 16.92 -7.37 6.06
C GLY A 70 16.35 -6.50 4.97
N GLU A 71 16.86 -6.68 3.75
CA GLU A 71 16.44 -5.95 2.56
C GLU A 71 15.78 -6.89 1.56
N PHE A 72 14.66 -6.44 0.97
CA PHE A 72 14.00 -7.10 -0.15
C PHE A 72 14.21 -6.28 -1.43
N ASN A 73 14.63 -6.95 -2.49
CA ASN A 73 14.76 -6.31 -3.81
C ASN A 73 13.41 -6.35 -4.55
N LEU A 74 12.54 -5.40 -4.23
CA LEU A 74 11.27 -5.23 -4.93
C LEU A 74 11.54 -4.59 -6.30
N PRO A 75 11.15 -5.21 -7.43
CA PRO A 75 11.34 -4.61 -8.73
C PRO A 75 10.56 -3.30 -8.87
N GLU A 76 11.09 -2.37 -9.66
CA GLU A 76 10.36 -1.16 -10.04
C GLU A 76 9.15 -1.53 -10.90
N THR A 77 8.06 -0.79 -10.70
CA THR A 77 6.81 -0.98 -11.44
C THR A 77 6.90 -0.38 -12.83
N THR A 78 6.34 -1.06 -13.83
CA THR A 78 6.21 -0.49 -15.19
C THR A 78 5.01 0.44 -15.31
N SER A 79 4.96 1.22 -16.40
CA SER A 79 3.80 2.07 -16.72
C SER A 79 2.51 1.29 -16.88
N GLU A 80 2.57 0.08 -17.45
CA GLU A 80 1.42 -0.81 -17.63
C GLU A 80 0.89 -1.33 -16.29
N GLU A 81 1.80 -1.72 -15.38
CA GLU A 81 1.43 -2.16 -14.03
C GLU A 81 0.77 -1.03 -13.24
N ARG A 82 1.29 0.20 -13.33
CA ARG A 82 0.71 1.40 -12.71
C ARG A 82 -0.70 1.68 -13.23
N LYS A 83 -0.91 1.55 -14.55
CA LYS A 83 -2.25 1.67 -15.15
C LYS A 83 -3.23 0.65 -14.57
N ILE A 84 -2.80 -0.60 -14.39
CA ILE A 84 -3.63 -1.65 -13.76
C ILE A 84 -3.97 -1.29 -12.30
N PHE A 85 -3.04 -0.69 -11.55
CA PHE A 85 -3.33 -0.23 -10.18
C PHE A 85 -4.41 0.85 -10.19
N PHE A 86 -4.31 1.81 -11.09
CA PHE A 86 -5.31 2.86 -11.25
C PHE A 86 -6.69 2.30 -11.61
N GLU A 87 -6.78 1.39 -12.57
CA GLU A 87 -8.03 0.73 -12.96
C GLU A 87 -8.69 -0.01 -11.78
N ARG A 88 -7.89 -0.76 -11.01
CA ARG A 88 -8.37 -1.44 -9.79
C ARG A 88 -8.83 -0.45 -8.73
N PHE A 89 -8.09 0.65 -8.54
CA PHE A 89 -8.45 1.71 -7.59
C PHE A 89 -9.77 2.38 -7.96
N ALA A 90 -9.94 2.76 -9.23
CA ALA A 90 -11.14 3.43 -9.75
C ALA A 90 -12.39 2.54 -9.65
N ALA A 91 -12.24 1.23 -9.80
CA ALA A 91 -13.35 0.28 -9.65
C ALA A 91 -13.80 0.07 -8.19
N MET A 92 -13.04 0.53 -7.20
CA MET A 92 -13.39 0.36 -5.79
C MET A 92 -14.32 1.49 -5.30
N PRO A 93 -15.38 1.17 -4.53
CA PRO A 93 -16.30 2.17 -4.02
C PRO A 93 -15.56 3.21 -3.20
N ASN A 94 -15.85 4.49 -3.43
CA ASN A 94 -15.26 5.56 -2.65
C ASN A 94 -16.01 5.72 -1.32
N PRO A 95 -15.37 5.47 -0.16
CA PRO A 95 -16.04 5.51 1.13
C PRO A 95 -16.52 6.91 1.56
N LEU A 96 -16.13 7.96 0.85
CA LEU A 96 -16.55 9.35 1.07
C LEU A 96 -17.57 9.84 0.03
N GLU A 97 -17.89 9.04 -0.99
CA GLU A 97 -18.88 9.41 -1.98
C GLU A 97 -20.26 9.58 -1.34
N GLY A 98 -20.89 10.73 -1.59
CA GLY A 98 -22.20 11.07 -1.04
C GLY A 98 -22.21 11.46 0.45
N LYS A 99 -21.05 11.56 1.12
CA LYS A 99 -20.99 12.05 2.50
C LYS A 99 -20.80 13.57 2.51
N PRO A 100 -21.57 14.33 3.31
CA PRO A 100 -21.34 15.75 3.47
C PRO A 100 -19.96 16.00 4.10
N GLU A 101 -19.24 17.00 3.59
CA GLU A 101 -18.04 17.49 4.26
C GLU A 101 -18.43 17.96 5.66
N THR A 102 -17.86 17.32 6.69
CA THR A 102 -18.01 17.82 8.06
C THR A 102 -16.97 18.91 8.26
N THR A 103 -17.34 20.15 7.92
CA THR A 103 -16.57 21.31 8.36
C THR A 103 -16.63 21.33 9.90
N PRO A 104 -15.50 21.31 10.62
CA PRO A 104 -15.53 21.54 12.06
C PRO A 104 -16.12 22.92 12.30
N LEU A 105 -17.18 23.02 13.09
CA LEU A 105 -17.63 24.30 13.62
C LEU A 105 -16.49 24.86 14.48
N ALA A 106 -15.94 25.99 14.04
CA ALA A 106 -14.92 26.76 14.73
C ALA A 106 -15.45 27.36 16.04
#